data_AF-A0A7S1B7D6-F1
#
_entry.id   AF-A0A7S1B7D6-F1
#
_cell.length_a   1.000
_cell.length_b   1.000
_cell.length_c   1.000
_cell.angle_alpha   90.00
_cell.angle_beta   90.00
_cell.angle_gamma   90.00
#
_symmetry.space_group_name_H-M   'P 1'
#
loop_
_entity.id
_entity.type
_entity.pdbx_description
1 polymer ?
#
loop_
_entity_poly.entity_id
_entity_poly.type
_entity_poly.pdbx_seq_one_letter_code
_entity_poly.pdbx_strand_id
1 'polypeptide(L)'
;LPRTEYAIYQWSKGDEARCHSCADKMSRTVLSSMNTLVGNISSDSTDRNVDLHGDDSNDECGGRPDGILVCAHSKECCDICMVDYTLMNDFTRKRTELGRDVLTQEETDCVIKKSMKDNNVRINKKICIMDGLPVCPRSSKKLRCPCNEVTYCSTACQKQHWMIHKMTCKWHAKKEVEKAKKKREKKEQQRQQHAKKKSAVDNLTEEQKNFARMEAFYAENNGGKHSIEECAWQLGEHPLAIGGGTIRIGPSGEEFTRGDVAKIYRERMGVEWDGSSRFGMGPY
;
A
#
# COMPACT_ATOMS: atom_id res chain seq x y z
N LEU A 1 -12.70 20.93 10.28
CA LEU A 1 -12.10 22.14 9.66
C LEU A 1 -11.38 21.72 8.38
N PRO A 2 -11.56 22.42 7.24
CA PRO A 2 -11.03 22.01 5.94
C PRO A 2 -9.55 22.36 5.75
N ARG A 3 -8.89 21.60 4.87
CA ARG A 3 -7.44 21.47 4.63
C ARG A 3 -6.70 22.70 4.06
N THR A 4 -7.27 23.90 4.11
CA THR A 4 -6.75 25.07 3.37
C THR A 4 -5.89 26.03 4.20
N GLU A 5 -5.65 25.77 5.48
CA GLU A 5 -4.96 26.73 6.38
C GLU A 5 -3.53 26.35 6.80
N TYR A 6 -2.94 25.29 6.26
CA TYR A 6 -1.50 25.07 6.45
C TYR A 6 -0.71 25.77 5.36
N ALA A 7 -0.23 26.97 5.70
CA ALA A 7 0.77 27.71 4.96
C ALA A 7 2.02 26.85 4.76
N ILE A 8 2.34 26.54 3.50
CA ILE A 8 3.56 25.84 3.05
C ILE A 8 4.77 26.78 3.01
N TYR A 9 4.64 28.02 3.50
CA TYR A 9 5.74 28.97 3.64
C TYR A 9 6.25 28.98 5.08
N GLN A 10 7.16 28.06 5.43
CA GLN A 10 8.16 28.24 6.50
C GLN A 10 8.95 26.94 6.74
N TRP A 11 9.79 26.56 5.77
CA TRP A 11 11.04 25.85 6.08
C TRP A 11 12.17 26.64 5.43
N SER A 12 12.45 27.78 6.05
CA SER A 12 13.66 28.57 5.87
C SER A 12 14.88 27.69 6.14
N LYS A 13 15.51 27.21 5.06
CA LYS A 13 16.95 26.96 5.08
C LYS A 13 17.62 28.34 5.02
N GLY A 14 18.63 28.55 5.86
CA GLY A 14 19.48 29.74 5.84
C GLY A 14 20.18 29.96 4.50
N ASP A 15 21.00 31.00 4.44
CA ASP A 15 21.51 31.77 3.29
C ASP A 15 22.12 31.03 2.07
N GLU A 16 21.98 29.70 1.95
CA GLU A 16 22.45 28.88 0.83
C GLU A 16 21.31 28.14 0.07
N ALA A 17 20.04 28.40 0.36
CA ALA A 17 18.95 27.91 -0.49
C ALA A 17 18.86 28.75 -1.78
N ARG A 18 19.25 28.16 -2.92
CA ARG A 18 19.18 28.79 -4.25
C ARG A 18 17.85 29.50 -4.45
N CYS A 19 17.91 30.79 -4.74
CA CYS A 19 16.75 31.66 -4.91
C CYS A 19 15.98 31.33 -6.20
N HIS A 20 14.71 31.73 -6.27
CA HIS A 20 13.84 31.60 -7.44
C HIS A 20 14.52 32.08 -8.74
N SER A 21 15.43 33.05 -8.64
CA SER A 21 16.21 33.58 -9.76
C SER A 21 17.12 32.53 -10.41
N CYS A 22 17.68 31.57 -9.67
CA CYS A 22 18.53 30.52 -10.25
C CYS A 22 17.74 29.45 -11.03
N ALA A 23 16.53 29.12 -10.56
CA ALA A 23 15.63 28.22 -11.28
C ALA A 23 15.12 28.89 -12.57
N ASP A 24 14.71 30.16 -12.47
CA ASP A 24 14.30 30.96 -13.61
C ASP A 24 15.45 31.18 -14.62
N LYS A 25 16.70 31.34 -14.15
CA LYS A 25 17.87 31.47 -15.04
C LYS A 25 18.10 30.18 -15.83
N MET A 26 18.00 28.99 -15.19
CA MET A 26 18.10 27.71 -15.90
C MET A 26 16.98 27.53 -16.93
N SER A 27 15.74 27.85 -16.56
CA SER A 27 14.59 27.78 -17.48
C SER A 27 14.73 28.74 -18.66
N ARG A 28 15.23 29.97 -18.44
CA ARG A 28 15.50 30.93 -19.52
C ARG A 28 16.62 30.48 -20.44
N THR A 29 17.72 29.94 -19.90
CA THR A 29 18.83 29.43 -20.73
C THR A 29 18.35 28.29 -21.63
N VAL A 30 17.58 27.34 -21.09
CA VAL A 30 17.02 26.23 -21.88
C VAL A 30 16.06 26.72 -22.96
N LEU A 31 15.14 27.62 -22.62
CA LEU A 31 14.17 28.18 -23.57
C LEU A 31 14.85 29.05 -24.65
N SER A 32 15.88 29.81 -24.29
CA SER A 32 16.65 30.60 -25.24
C SER A 32 17.38 29.72 -26.24
N SER A 33 18.03 28.64 -25.79
CA SER A 33 18.69 27.68 -26.70
C SER A 33 17.71 26.99 -27.65
N MET A 34 16.47 26.74 -27.22
CA MET A 34 15.43 26.18 -28.09
C MET A 34 14.90 27.19 -29.11
N ASN A 35 14.74 28.46 -28.75
CA ASN A 35 14.30 29.49 -29.69
C ASN A 35 15.35 29.81 -30.78
N THR A 36 16.64 29.74 -30.46
CA THR A 36 17.72 29.90 -31.45
C THR A 36 17.71 28.78 -32.50
N LEU A 37 17.25 27.58 -32.15
CA LEU A 37 17.10 26.46 -33.07
C LEU A 37 15.89 26.60 -34.01
N VAL A 38 14.84 27.33 -33.61
CA VAL A 38 13.61 27.51 -34.39
C VAL A 38 13.66 28.77 -35.27
N GLY A 39 14.45 29.78 -34.89
CA GLY A 39 14.54 31.08 -35.60
C GLY A 39 15.30 31.08 -36.92
N ASN A 40 16.05 30.02 -37.27
CA ASN A 40 16.90 30.01 -38.47
C ASN A 40 16.21 29.44 -39.73
N ILE A 41 14.88 29.33 -39.73
CA ILE A 41 14.10 28.93 -40.91
C ILE A 41 13.00 29.97 -41.16
N SER A 42 13.37 31.23 -41.37
CA SER A 42 12.51 32.14 -42.13
C SER A 42 13.34 33.23 -42.81
N SER A 43 13.01 33.41 -44.06
CA SER A 43 13.68 34.20 -45.08
C SER A 43 13.47 35.70 -44.92
N ASP A 44 14.49 36.42 -45.38
CA ASP A 44 14.41 37.66 -46.12
C ASP A 44 14.71 38.99 -45.39
N SER A 45 15.50 39.75 -46.13
CA SER A 45 16.21 41.00 -45.91
C SER A 45 15.39 42.17 -45.34
N THR A 46 15.94 42.90 -44.36
CA THR A 46 16.41 44.29 -44.52
C THR A 46 16.93 44.90 -43.21
N ASP A 47 18.04 45.62 -43.35
CA ASP A 47 18.81 46.41 -42.40
C ASP A 47 18.08 47.01 -41.19
N ARG A 48 18.55 46.64 -39.99
CA ARG A 48 18.61 47.57 -38.84
C ARG A 48 19.88 47.33 -38.01
N ASN A 49 20.79 48.30 -38.11
CA ASN A 49 21.86 48.55 -37.15
C ASN A 49 21.26 48.82 -35.78
N VAL A 50 21.55 47.96 -34.80
CA VAL A 50 21.36 48.23 -33.38
C VAL A 50 22.69 47.99 -32.71
N ASP A 51 23.35 49.09 -32.31
CA ASP A 51 24.58 49.09 -31.53
C ASP A 51 24.32 48.41 -30.17
N LEU A 52 24.83 47.20 -30.03
CA LEU A 52 24.91 46.46 -28.78
C LEU A 52 26.20 46.88 -28.06
N HIS A 53 26.05 47.74 -27.06
CA HIS A 53 27.09 47.92 -26.04
C HIS A 53 27.25 46.62 -25.25
N GLY A 54 28.48 46.10 -25.24
CA GLY A 54 28.87 44.90 -24.52
C GLY A 54 28.85 45.11 -23.01
N ASP A 55 27.96 44.38 -22.34
CA ASP A 55 28.14 44.03 -20.93
C ASP A 55 28.98 42.74 -20.87
N ASP A 56 30.27 42.90 -20.58
CA ASP A 56 31.23 41.86 -20.20
C ASP A 56 30.90 41.28 -18.82
N SER A 57 29.67 40.78 -18.63
CA SER A 57 29.36 39.96 -17.47
C SER A 57 29.88 38.55 -17.74
N ASN A 58 31.04 38.23 -17.15
CA ASN A 58 31.59 36.89 -16.94
C ASN A 58 30.50 35.84 -16.62
N ASP A 59 29.90 35.26 -17.65
CA ASP A 59 28.98 34.12 -17.54
C ASP A 59 29.84 32.85 -17.54
N GLU A 60 30.52 32.61 -16.41
CA GLU A 60 31.44 31.47 -16.17
C GLU A 60 30.70 30.13 -16.03
N CYS A 61 29.73 29.85 -16.90
CA CYS A 61 29.41 28.45 -17.21
C CYS A 61 30.43 27.99 -18.24
N GLY A 62 31.67 27.75 -17.78
CA GLY A 62 32.81 27.32 -18.57
C GLY A 62 32.57 25.99 -19.28
N GLY A 63 31.90 26.05 -20.43
CA GLY A 63 31.93 24.98 -21.41
C GLY A 63 33.39 24.76 -21.79
N ARG A 64 33.86 23.53 -21.61
CA ARG A 64 35.18 23.16 -22.12
C ARG A 64 35.13 23.29 -23.67
N PRO A 65 36.28 23.54 -24.33
CA PRO A 65 36.32 23.71 -25.79
C PRO A 65 35.83 22.47 -26.57
N ASP A 66 35.74 21.32 -25.90
CA ASP A 66 35.17 20.06 -26.39
C ASP A 66 33.62 20.02 -26.32
N GLY A 67 32.96 21.09 -25.86
CA GLY A 67 31.51 21.19 -25.71
C GLY A 67 30.96 20.38 -24.52
N ILE A 68 31.83 19.82 -23.68
CA ILE A 68 31.43 19.06 -22.50
C ILE A 68 30.98 20.02 -21.40
N LEU A 69 29.76 19.79 -20.91
CA LEU A 69 29.18 20.51 -19.80
C LEU A 69 29.64 19.90 -18.48
N VAL A 70 30.16 20.74 -17.60
CA VAL A 70 30.51 20.40 -16.23
C VAL A 70 29.86 21.41 -15.29
N CYS A 71 29.52 20.98 -14.07
CA CYS A 71 29.10 21.93 -13.04
C CYS A 71 30.28 22.80 -12.57
N ALA A 72 30.01 23.81 -11.74
CA ALA A 72 31.04 24.65 -11.09
C ALA A 72 32.10 23.85 -10.30
N HIS A 73 31.82 22.60 -9.95
CA HIS A 73 32.77 21.69 -9.30
C HIS A 73 33.60 20.85 -10.30
N SER A 74 33.58 21.19 -11.59
CA SER A 74 34.30 20.52 -12.69
C SER A 74 33.99 19.01 -12.82
N LYS A 75 32.76 18.61 -12.49
CA LYS A 75 32.27 17.23 -12.62
C LYS A 75 31.06 17.17 -13.56
N GLU A 76 31.02 16.15 -14.43
CA GLU A 76 29.85 15.84 -15.27
C GLU A 76 28.65 15.37 -14.42
N CYS A 77 28.93 14.54 -13.41
CA CYS A 77 27.95 14.10 -12.41
C CYS A 77 28.48 14.52 -11.02
N CYS A 78 27.79 15.45 -10.37
CA CYS A 78 28.28 16.04 -9.13
C CYS A 78 27.37 15.75 -7.94
N ASP A 79 27.89 15.01 -6.97
CA ASP A 79 27.17 14.69 -5.72
C ASP A 79 26.94 15.92 -4.82
N ILE A 80 27.65 17.03 -5.04
CA ILE A 80 27.52 18.25 -4.22
C ILE A 80 26.33 19.09 -4.70
N CYS A 81 26.27 19.42 -6.00
CA CYS A 81 25.17 20.22 -6.54
C CYS A 81 24.03 19.37 -7.14
N MET A 82 24.15 18.05 -7.13
CA MET A 82 23.18 17.08 -7.66
C MET A 82 22.80 17.30 -9.14
N VAL A 83 23.72 17.86 -9.92
CA VAL A 83 23.54 18.03 -11.36
C VAL A 83 24.25 16.90 -12.09
N ASP A 84 23.55 16.33 -13.09
CA ASP A 84 24.04 15.26 -13.94
C ASP A 84 23.96 15.67 -15.41
N TYR A 85 25.10 15.99 -16.00
CA TYR A 85 25.28 16.31 -17.41
C TYR A 85 25.66 15.08 -18.25
N THR A 86 25.77 13.88 -17.67
CA THR A 86 26.29 12.68 -18.35
C THR A 86 25.55 12.41 -19.66
N LEU A 87 24.21 12.47 -19.65
CA LEU A 87 23.41 12.24 -20.85
C LEU A 87 23.64 13.33 -21.91
N MET A 88 23.69 14.61 -21.51
CA MET A 88 23.97 15.71 -22.44
C MET A 88 25.37 15.58 -23.05
N ASN A 89 26.37 15.19 -22.25
CA ASN A 89 27.73 14.99 -22.71
C ASN A 89 27.88 13.75 -23.58
N ASP A 90 27.08 12.70 -23.35
CA ASP A 90 27.02 11.54 -24.26
C ASP A 90 26.53 11.95 -25.65
N PHE A 91 25.53 12.84 -25.73
CA PHE A 91 25.11 13.43 -27.00
C PHE A 91 26.20 14.27 -27.64
N THR A 92 26.87 15.14 -26.86
CA THR A 92 27.99 15.95 -27.37
C THR A 92 29.09 15.05 -27.94
N ARG A 93 29.54 14.05 -27.18
CA ARG A 93 30.54 13.07 -27.61
C ARG A 93 30.14 12.37 -28.90
N LYS A 94 28.86 11.99 -29.02
CA LYS A 94 28.34 11.32 -30.23
C LYS A 94 28.33 12.25 -31.45
N ARG A 95 27.96 13.52 -31.29
CA ARG A 95 28.03 14.53 -32.38
C ARG A 95 29.46 14.77 -32.82
N THR A 96 30.39 14.93 -31.87
CA THR A 96 31.82 15.11 -32.16
C THR A 96 32.41 13.91 -32.88
N GLU A 97 32.05 12.68 -32.49
CA GLU A 97 32.48 11.44 -33.15
C GLU A 97 32.03 11.37 -34.62
N LEU A 98 30.83 11.86 -34.92
CA LEU A 98 30.25 11.83 -36.27
C LEU A 98 30.60 13.07 -37.11
N GLY A 99 31.18 14.11 -36.51
CA GLY A 99 31.46 15.38 -37.19
C GLY A 99 30.21 16.12 -37.69
N ARG A 100 29.04 15.89 -37.07
CA ARG A 100 27.76 16.55 -37.43
C ARG A 100 26.90 16.84 -36.21
N ASP A 101 26.15 17.93 -36.27
CA ASP A 101 25.35 18.41 -35.14
C ASP A 101 24.00 17.69 -34.96
N VAL A 102 23.41 17.23 -36.06
CA VAL A 102 22.11 16.54 -36.04
C VAL A 102 22.36 15.05 -35.97
N LEU A 103 21.83 14.38 -34.93
CA LEU A 103 21.82 12.92 -34.80
C LEU A 103 20.55 12.36 -35.45
N THR A 104 20.61 11.16 -36.00
CA THR A 104 19.38 10.45 -36.42
C THR A 104 18.60 9.97 -35.20
N GLN A 105 17.33 9.62 -35.38
CA GLN A 105 16.51 9.08 -34.30
C GLN A 105 17.11 7.79 -33.73
N GLU A 106 17.61 6.90 -34.60
CA GLU A 106 18.22 5.63 -34.21
C GLU A 106 19.48 5.83 -33.36
N GLU A 107 20.32 6.82 -33.71
CA GLU A 107 21.50 7.17 -32.92
C GLU A 107 21.12 7.78 -31.58
N THR A 108 20.09 8.62 -31.57
CA THR A 108 19.55 9.24 -30.36
C THR A 108 19.06 8.17 -29.39
N ASP A 109 18.27 7.21 -29.88
CA ASP A 109 17.76 6.09 -29.10
C ASP A 109 18.89 5.18 -28.61
N CYS A 110 19.94 4.99 -29.42
CA CYS A 110 21.12 4.23 -29.04
C CYS A 110 21.87 4.91 -27.88
N VAL A 111 22.08 6.24 -27.93
CA VAL A 111 22.70 7.02 -26.85
C VAL A 111 21.86 6.92 -25.58
N ILE A 112 20.54 7.11 -25.66
CA ILE A 112 19.63 6.99 -24.51
C ILE A 112 19.69 5.59 -23.91
N LYS A 113 19.60 4.55 -24.75
CA LYS A 113 19.60 3.15 -24.32
C LYS A 113 20.92 2.76 -23.66
N LYS A 114 22.05 3.22 -24.22
CA LYS A 114 23.38 3.01 -23.62
C LYS A 114 23.49 3.74 -22.29
N SER A 115 23.09 5.01 -22.25
CA SER A 115 23.10 5.81 -21.03
C SER A 115 22.23 5.16 -19.94
N MET A 116 21.02 4.68 -20.26
CA MET A 116 20.17 3.98 -19.29
C MET A 116 20.69 2.60 -18.86
N LYS A 117 21.43 1.89 -19.72
CA LYS A 117 22.01 0.57 -19.41
C LYS A 117 23.25 0.71 -18.51
N ASP A 118 24.11 1.67 -18.82
CA ASP A 118 25.34 1.95 -18.08
C ASP A 118 25.03 2.69 -16.78
N ASN A 119 24.05 3.60 -16.82
CA ASN A 119 23.37 4.13 -15.65
C ASN A 119 22.33 3.13 -15.18
N ASN A 120 22.74 1.91 -14.83
CA ASN A 120 21.97 1.05 -13.93
C ASN A 120 21.67 1.88 -12.69
N VAL A 121 20.47 2.45 -12.71
CA VAL A 121 20.18 3.81 -12.29
C VAL A 121 20.97 4.20 -11.04
N ARG A 122 22.01 5.03 -11.21
CA ARG A 122 22.62 5.81 -10.12
C ARG A 122 21.63 6.87 -9.63
N ILE A 123 20.34 6.53 -9.47
CA ILE A 123 19.57 7.02 -8.33
C ILE A 123 20.44 6.56 -7.18
N ASN A 124 21.28 7.48 -6.70
CA ASN A 124 22.24 7.25 -5.66
C ASN A 124 21.49 6.39 -4.62
N LYS A 125 21.87 5.10 -4.46
CA LYS A 125 21.25 4.15 -3.49
C LYS A 125 21.39 4.63 -2.02
N LYS A 126 21.82 5.87 -1.87
CA LYS A 126 22.14 6.63 -0.70
C LYS A 126 21.13 7.78 -0.51
N ILE A 127 20.40 8.22 -1.54
CA ILE A 127 19.43 9.32 -1.43
C ILE A 127 18.22 8.88 -0.60
N CYS A 128 18.01 9.59 0.51
CA CYS A 128 16.79 9.51 1.30
C CYS A 128 15.63 10.13 0.51
N ILE A 129 14.55 9.37 0.29
CA ILE A 129 13.35 9.84 -0.45
C ILE A 129 12.76 11.13 0.15
N MET A 130 12.95 11.38 1.45
CA MET A 130 12.34 12.52 2.13
C MET A 130 13.16 13.81 2.02
N ASP A 131 14.49 13.71 1.93
CA ASP A 131 15.36 14.89 1.95
C ASP A 131 16.01 15.17 0.59
N GLY A 132 15.93 14.23 -0.36
CA GLY A 132 16.68 14.29 -1.62
C GLY A 132 18.21 14.20 -1.43
N LEU A 133 18.69 14.12 -0.18
CA LEU A 133 20.10 14.09 0.16
C LEU A 133 20.66 12.65 0.18
N PRO A 134 21.91 12.44 -0.29
CA PRO A 134 22.60 11.14 -0.28
C PRO A 134 22.89 10.60 1.12
N VAL A 135 22.75 11.44 2.15
CA VAL A 135 22.73 11.04 3.56
C VAL A 135 21.78 12.02 4.24
N CYS A 136 20.71 11.51 4.84
CA CYS A 136 19.89 12.28 5.77
C CYS A 136 20.77 12.65 6.97
N PRO A 137 20.99 13.95 7.27
CA PRO A 137 21.96 14.38 8.27
C PRO A 137 21.64 13.88 9.69
N ARG A 138 20.41 13.38 9.91
CA ARG A 138 19.95 12.87 11.21
C ARG A 138 20.44 11.46 11.55
N SER A 139 20.92 10.66 10.58
CA SER A 139 21.44 9.32 10.90
C SER A 139 22.39 8.77 9.84
N SER A 140 23.55 8.28 10.29
CA SER A 140 24.52 7.56 9.47
C SER A 140 24.08 6.13 9.13
N LYS A 141 23.07 5.59 9.85
CA LYS A 141 22.55 4.24 9.63
C LYS A 141 21.50 4.24 8.51
N LYS A 142 21.66 3.31 7.56
CA LYS A 142 20.71 3.11 6.47
C LYS A 142 19.80 1.94 6.79
N LEU A 143 18.50 2.19 6.88
CA LEU A 143 17.47 1.19 7.04
C LEU A 143 16.90 0.83 5.67
N ARG A 144 17.12 -0.40 5.21
CA ARG A 144 16.54 -0.88 3.94
C ARG A 144 15.19 -1.53 4.17
N CYS A 145 14.23 -1.23 3.29
CA CYS A 145 13.01 -2.03 3.21
C CYS A 145 13.36 -3.46 2.78
N PRO A 146 12.68 -4.51 3.27
CA PRO A 146 12.91 -5.89 2.82
C PRO A 146 12.73 -6.12 1.31
N CYS A 147 12.05 -5.21 0.59
CA CYS A 147 11.98 -5.26 -0.88
C CYS A 147 13.27 -4.82 -1.59
N ASN A 148 14.23 -4.21 -0.87
CA ASN A 148 15.49 -3.65 -1.37
C ASN A 148 15.36 -2.50 -2.40
N GLU A 149 14.15 -2.01 -2.68
CA GLU A 149 13.91 -0.90 -3.63
C GLU A 149 14.08 0.47 -2.98
N VAL A 150 13.79 0.58 -1.68
CA VAL A 150 13.83 1.84 -0.94
C VAL A 150 14.73 1.74 0.28
N THR A 151 15.54 2.77 0.49
CA THR A 151 16.39 2.94 1.68
C THR A 151 15.93 4.20 2.43
N TYR A 152 15.84 4.08 3.75
CA TYR A 152 15.48 5.15 4.67
C TYR A 152 16.66 5.47 5.58
N CYS A 153 16.74 6.71 6.04
CA CYS A 153 17.71 7.06 7.09
C CYS A 153 17.23 6.66 8.49
N SER A 154 15.93 6.70 8.73
CA SER A 154 15.35 6.43 10.05
C SER A 154 14.04 5.64 9.93
N THR A 155 13.64 5.03 11.04
CA THR A 155 12.32 4.40 11.17
C THR A 155 11.19 5.42 11.03
N ALA A 156 11.42 6.69 11.39
CA ALA A 156 10.44 7.77 11.20
C ALA A 156 10.18 8.04 9.72
N CYS A 157 11.24 8.21 8.90
CA CYS A 157 11.11 8.38 7.46
C CYS A 157 10.47 7.14 6.80
N GLN A 158 10.82 5.94 7.28
CA GLN A 158 10.15 4.71 6.83
C GLN A 158 8.66 4.76 7.12
N LYS A 159 8.23 5.07 8.36
CA LYS A 159 6.82 5.13 8.74
C LYS A 159 6.03 6.17 7.93
N GLN A 160 6.61 7.34 7.68
CA GLN A 160 5.96 8.41 6.93
C GLN A 160 5.79 8.01 5.45
N HIS A 161 6.85 7.51 4.80
CA HIS A 161 6.78 7.06 3.40
C HIS A 161 6.00 5.74 3.23
N TRP A 162 5.86 4.95 4.30
CA TRP A 162 5.21 3.63 4.27
C TRP A 162 3.79 3.68 3.74
N MET A 163 3.03 4.75 4.01
CA MET A 163 1.65 4.89 3.51
C MET A 163 1.56 4.82 1.98
N ILE A 164 2.60 5.32 1.29
CA ILE A 164 2.70 5.31 -0.17
C ILE A 164 3.43 4.04 -0.62
N HIS A 165 4.59 3.76 -0.02
CA HIS A 165 5.43 2.63 -0.42
C HIS A 165 4.74 1.27 -0.25
N LYS A 166 3.84 1.08 0.73
CA LYS A 166 3.13 -0.18 0.93
C LYS A 166 2.33 -0.64 -0.30
N MET A 167 1.93 0.31 -1.15
CA MET A 167 1.17 0.05 -2.37
C MET A 167 2.06 -0.48 -3.50
N THR A 168 3.35 -0.14 -3.49
CA THR A 168 4.33 -0.53 -4.52
C THR A 168 5.37 -1.54 -4.03
N CYS A 169 5.44 -1.81 -2.73
CA CYS A 169 6.41 -2.70 -2.12
C CYS A 169 6.17 -4.18 -2.50
N LYS A 170 7.04 -4.73 -3.36
CA LYS A 170 6.97 -6.14 -3.81
C LYS A 170 6.96 -7.15 -2.66
N TRP A 171 7.77 -6.91 -1.62
CA TRP A 171 7.82 -7.79 -0.46
C TRP A 171 6.49 -7.81 0.31
N HIS A 172 5.87 -6.64 0.48
CA HIS A 172 4.58 -6.51 1.15
C HIS A 172 3.46 -7.19 0.34
N ALA A 173 3.43 -6.96 -0.98
CA ALA A 173 2.45 -7.59 -1.86
C ALA A 173 2.50 -9.12 -1.79
N LYS A 174 3.71 -9.72 -1.84
CA LYS A 174 3.89 -11.18 -1.67
C LYS A 174 3.37 -11.67 -0.32
N LYS A 175 3.70 -10.96 0.76
CA LYS A 175 3.28 -11.32 2.12
C LYS A 175 1.75 -11.28 2.28
N GLU A 176 1.07 -10.32 1.67
CA GLU A 176 -0.40 -10.25 1.71
C GLU A 176 -1.05 -11.39 0.90
N VAL A 177 -0.49 -11.77 -0.25
CA VAL A 177 -0.94 -12.94 -1.03
C VAL A 177 -0.78 -14.23 -0.22
N GLU A 178 0.36 -14.43 0.44
CA GLU A 178 0.59 -15.61 1.29
C GLU A 178 -0.37 -15.68 2.48
N LYS A 179 -0.63 -14.54 3.14
CA LYS A 179 -1.63 -14.48 4.22
C LYS A 179 -3.03 -14.79 3.70
N ALA A 180 -3.40 -14.25 2.54
CA ALA A 180 -4.69 -14.52 1.92
C ALA A 180 -4.84 -16.01 1.56
N LYS A 181 -3.78 -16.64 1.05
CA LYS A 181 -3.74 -18.08 0.76
C LYS A 181 -3.92 -18.91 2.04
N LYS A 182 -3.14 -18.65 3.08
CA LYS A 182 -3.25 -19.32 4.39
C LYS A 182 -4.65 -19.17 5.01
N LYS A 183 -5.26 -17.98 4.88
CA LYS A 183 -6.64 -17.75 5.36
C LYS A 183 -7.67 -18.57 4.58
N ARG A 184 -7.51 -18.69 3.26
CA ARG A 184 -8.37 -19.53 2.40
C ARG A 184 -8.22 -21.01 2.73
N GLU A 185 -6.99 -21.51 2.87
CA GLU A 185 -6.71 -22.90 3.26
C GLU A 185 -7.31 -23.23 4.62
N LYS A 186 -7.14 -22.36 5.63
CA LYS A 186 -7.75 -22.56 6.95
C LYS A 186 -9.28 -22.59 6.89
N LYS A 187 -9.91 -21.70 6.11
CA LYS A 187 -11.37 -21.68 5.93
C LYS A 187 -11.87 -22.94 5.21
N GLU A 188 -11.11 -23.44 4.24
CA GLU A 188 -11.43 -24.67 3.52
C GLU A 188 -11.30 -25.90 4.41
N GLN A 189 -10.23 -26.01 5.20
CA GLN A 189 -10.09 -27.07 6.21
C GLN A 189 -11.23 -27.06 7.22
N GLN A 190 -11.66 -25.88 7.69
CA GLN A 190 -12.81 -25.74 8.58
C GLN A 190 -14.12 -26.20 7.91
N ARG A 191 -14.32 -25.86 6.64
CA ARG A 191 -15.49 -26.33 5.86
C ARG A 191 -15.48 -27.84 5.67
N GLN A 192 -14.33 -28.44 5.37
CA GLN A 192 -14.21 -29.89 5.23
C GLN A 192 -14.43 -30.62 6.55
N GLN A 193 -13.92 -30.08 7.67
CA GLN A 193 -14.20 -30.62 9.00
C GLN A 193 -15.69 -30.53 9.34
N HIS A 194 -16.33 -29.40 9.03
CA HIS A 194 -17.77 -29.23 9.24
C HIS A 194 -18.59 -30.16 8.35
N ALA A 195 -18.21 -30.33 7.08
CA ALA A 195 -18.88 -31.25 6.16
C ALA A 195 -18.74 -32.71 6.61
N LYS A 196 -17.54 -33.13 7.05
CA LYS A 196 -17.30 -34.48 7.61
C LYS A 196 -18.12 -34.73 8.87
N LYS A 197 -18.19 -33.75 9.78
CA LYS A 197 -19.05 -33.82 10.97
C LYS A 197 -20.52 -33.94 10.58
N LYS A 198 -21.00 -33.11 9.64
CA LYS A 198 -22.38 -33.15 9.15
C LYS A 198 -22.73 -34.52 8.54
N SER A 199 -21.88 -35.07 7.67
CA SER A 199 -22.11 -36.39 7.09
C SER A 199 -22.11 -37.53 8.12
N ALA A 200 -21.35 -37.40 9.21
CA ALA A 200 -21.38 -38.38 10.30
C ALA A 200 -22.71 -38.35 11.04
N VAL A 201 -23.31 -37.17 11.22
CA VAL A 201 -24.63 -37.01 11.85
C VAL A 201 -25.75 -37.54 10.95
N ASP A 202 -25.68 -37.28 9.64
CA ASP A 202 -26.71 -37.73 8.70
C ASP A 202 -26.82 -39.27 8.64
N ASN A 203 -25.73 -40.00 8.96
CA ASN A 203 -25.68 -41.47 8.99
C ASN A 203 -26.18 -42.11 10.31
N LEU A 204 -26.57 -41.33 11.31
CA LEU A 204 -27.16 -41.87 12.54
C LEU A 204 -28.59 -42.38 12.26
N THR A 205 -28.98 -43.49 12.90
CA THR A 205 -30.38 -43.94 12.86
C THR A 205 -31.29 -42.93 13.58
N GLU A 206 -32.58 -42.87 13.25
CA GLU A 206 -33.49 -41.93 13.94
C GLU A 206 -33.57 -42.20 15.45
N GLU A 207 -33.39 -43.45 15.89
CA GLU A 207 -33.31 -43.79 17.31
C GLU A 207 -32.09 -43.16 17.99
N GLN A 208 -30.92 -43.19 17.34
CA GLN A 208 -29.71 -42.55 17.86
C GLN A 208 -29.82 -41.01 17.86
N LYS A 209 -30.46 -40.44 16.83
CA LYS A 209 -30.76 -39.00 16.80
C LYS A 209 -31.73 -38.61 17.90
N ASN A 210 -32.78 -39.40 18.13
CA ASN A 210 -33.73 -39.19 19.23
C ASN A 210 -33.05 -39.33 20.59
N PHE A 211 -32.15 -40.29 20.77
CA PHE A 211 -31.38 -40.44 22.00
C PHE A 211 -30.52 -39.20 22.27
N ALA A 212 -29.80 -38.69 21.25
CA ALA A 212 -29.00 -37.47 21.39
C ALA A 212 -29.84 -36.21 21.66
N ARG A 213 -31.03 -36.08 21.04
CA ARG A 213 -31.99 -35.00 21.37
C ARG A 213 -32.47 -35.10 22.82
N MET A 214 -32.76 -36.31 23.28
CA MET A 214 -33.24 -36.56 24.64
C MET A 214 -32.14 -36.30 25.69
N GLU A 215 -30.90 -36.71 25.42
CA GLU A 215 -29.74 -36.43 26.29
C GLU A 215 -29.47 -34.92 26.41
N ALA A 216 -29.53 -34.17 25.29
CA ALA A 216 -29.43 -32.72 25.31
C ALA A 216 -30.52 -32.07 26.18
N PHE A 217 -31.76 -32.54 26.06
CA PHE A 217 -32.89 -32.07 26.88
C PHE A 217 -32.69 -32.33 28.38
N TYR A 218 -32.16 -33.50 28.76
CA TYR A 218 -31.87 -33.80 30.16
C TYR A 218 -30.69 -33.00 30.72
N ALA A 219 -29.68 -32.69 29.90
CA ALA A 219 -28.55 -31.87 30.31
C ALA A 219 -28.98 -30.44 30.67
N GLU A 220 -29.90 -29.85 29.92
CA GLU A 220 -30.47 -28.52 30.20
C GLU A 220 -31.22 -28.49 31.54
N ASN A 221 -32.05 -29.50 31.80
CA ASN A 221 -32.92 -29.50 32.98
C ASN A 221 -32.18 -29.87 34.29
N ASN A 222 -31.05 -30.56 34.20
CA ASN A 222 -30.26 -30.94 35.38
C ASN A 222 -29.34 -29.81 35.89
N GLY A 223 -29.38 -28.61 35.31
CA GLY A 223 -28.54 -27.48 35.73
C GLY A 223 -27.05 -27.73 35.52
N GLY A 224 -26.69 -28.70 34.68
CA GLY A 224 -25.32 -28.94 34.28
C GLY A 224 -24.80 -27.78 33.44
N LYS A 225 -23.57 -27.32 33.68
CA LYS A 225 -22.92 -26.25 32.91
C LYS A 225 -22.54 -26.65 31.47
N HIS A 226 -23.27 -27.54 30.82
CA HIS A 226 -23.07 -27.77 29.39
C HIS A 226 -23.96 -26.79 28.63
N SER A 227 -23.33 -25.91 27.84
CA SER A 227 -24.06 -24.95 27.03
C SER A 227 -24.82 -25.69 25.93
N ILE A 228 -26.10 -25.34 25.73
CA ILE A 228 -26.94 -25.65 24.55
C ILE A 228 -26.16 -25.62 23.23
N GLU A 229 -25.20 -24.71 23.13
CA GLU A 229 -24.34 -24.53 21.97
C GLU A 229 -23.46 -25.76 21.67
N GLU A 230 -23.02 -26.53 22.67
CA GLU A 230 -22.24 -27.76 22.47
C GLU A 230 -23.11 -28.92 21.97
N CYS A 231 -24.33 -29.10 22.51
CA CYS A 231 -25.25 -30.16 22.09
C CYS A 231 -25.87 -29.89 20.71
N ALA A 232 -26.29 -28.66 20.44
CA ALA A 232 -26.80 -28.27 19.11
C ALA A 232 -25.74 -28.47 18.03
N TRP A 233 -24.47 -28.20 18.35
CA TRP A 233 -23.37 -28.35 17.41
C TRP A 233 -23.04 -29.82 17.09
N GLN A 234 -23.32 -30.76 17.98
CA GLN A 234 -23.16 -32.20 17.73
C GLN A 234 -24.25 -32.75 16.79
N LEU A 235 -25.44 -32.16 16.79
CA LEU A 235 -26.57 -32.58 15.95
C LEU A 235 -26.59 -31.90 14.57
N GLY A 236 -25.70 -30.95 14.30
CA GLY A 236 -25.68 -30.19 13.05
C GLY A 236 -26.94 -29.33 12.82
N GLU A 237 -27.78 -29.20 13.84
CA GLU A 237 -28.96 -28.34 13.85
C GLU A 237 -28.62 -26.98 14.46
N HIS A 238 -29.21 -25.91 13.94
CA HIS A 238 -29.06 -24.58 14.54
C HIS A 238 -29.66 -24.61 15.95
N PRO A 239 -29.08 -23.96 16.98
CA PRO A 239 -29.64 -23.96 18.34
C PRO A 239 -31.12 -23.53 18.41
N LEU A 240 -31.55 -22.70 17.46
CA LEU A 240 -32.95 -22.28 17.31
C LEU A 240 -33.89 -23.36 16.75
N ALA A 241 -33.39 -24.41 16.09
CA ALA A 241 -34.20 -25.54 15.59
C ALA A 241 -34.51 -26.58 16.69
N ILE A 242 -33.75 -26.55 17.79
CA ILE A 242 -34.07 -27.22 19.07
C ILE A 242 -35.07 -26.36 19.88
N GLY A 243 -35.55 -25.26 19.29
CA GLY A 243 -36.47 -24.32 19.90
C GLY A 243 -37.84 -24.93 20.18
N GLY A 244 -38.06 -25.24 21.46
CA GLY A 244 -39.38 -25.32 22.07
C GLY A 244 -40.10 -26.65 21.90
N GLY A 245 -40.40 -27.26 23.04
CA GLY A 245 -41.42 -28.27 23.17
C GLY A 245 -42.11 -28.09 24.51
N THR A 246 -43.42 -28.26 24.54
CA THR A 246 -44.17 -28.30 25.79
C THR A 246 -44.14 -29.74 26.30
N ILE A 247 -43.66 -29.97 27.51
CA ILE A 247 -43.78 -31.26 28.19
C ILE A 247 -44.94 -31.18 29.18
N ARG A 248 -45.92 -32.06 28.98
CA ARG A 248 -46.98 -32.29 29.97
C ARG A 248 -46.68 -33.57 30.73
N ILE A 249 -46.57 -33.44 32.05
CA ILE A 249 -46.39 -34.58 32.96
C ILE A 249 -47.71 -34.81 33.69
N GLY A 250 -48.44 -35.84 33.25
CA GLY A 250 -49.73 -36.25 33.80
C GLY A 250 -49.67 -37.62 34.48
N PRO A 251 -50.73 -38.03 35.21
CA PRO A 251 -50.79 -39.33 35.89
C PRO A 251 -50.80 -40.54 34.93
N SER A 252 -51.05 -40.32 33.64
CA SER A 252 -51.04 -41.33 32.58
C SER A 252 -49.72 -41.44 31.81
N GLY A 253 -48.71 -40.63 32.14
CA GLY A 253 -47.41 -40.59 31.44
C GLY A 253 -47.00 -39.20 31.00
N GLU A 254 -45.87 -39.11 30.29
CA GLU A 254 -45.31 -37.87 29.75
C GLU A 254 -45.66 -37.72 28.27
N GLU A 255 -46.21 -36.56 27.91
CA GLU A 255 -46.57 -36.21 26.52
C GLU A 255 -45.74 -35.00 26.06
N PHE A 256 -44.93 -35.20 25.02
CA PHE A 256 -44.12 -34.15 24.41
C PHE A 256 -44.82 -33.57 23.18
N THR A 257 -45.13 -32.27 23.22
CA THR A 257 -45.68 -31.54 22.06
C THR A 257 -44.65 -30.55 21.53
N ARG A 258 -44.27 -30.70 20.26
CA ARG A 258 -43.30 -29.81 19.59
C ARG A 258 -43.96 -28.43 19.35
N GLY A 259 -43.33 -27.33 19.77
CA GLY A 259 -43.88 -25.98 19.57
C GLY A 259 -42.93 -24.87 19.99
N ASP A 260 -42.99 -23.70 19.36
CA ASP A 260 -41.94 -22.65 19.32
C ASP A 260 -41.39 -22.11 20.67
N VAL A 261 -41.98 -22.46 21.81
CA VAL A 261 -41.55 -22.02 23.15
C VAL A 261 -41.62 -23.20 24.13
N ALA A 262 -40.54 -23.44 24.89
CA ALA A 262 -40.54 -24.48 25.92
C ALA A 262 -41.42 -24.05 27.10
N LYS A 263 -42.52 -24.76 27.31
CA LYS A 263 -43.41 -24.59 28.46
C LYS A 263 -43.46 -25.89 29.25
N ILE A 264 -43.26 -25.83 30.56
CA ILE A 264 -43.41 -27.01 31.42
C ILE A 264 -44.67 -26.83 32.24
N TYR A 265 -45.60 -27.78 32.09
CA TYR A 265 -46.85 -27.81 32.85
C TYR A 265 -46.86 -29.01 33.80
N ARG A 266 -46.95 -28.73 35.11
CA ARG A 266 -47.21 -29.74 36.15
C ARG A 266 -48.62 -29.59 36.69
N GLU A 267 -49.52 -30.48 36.28
CA GLU A 267 -50.95 -30.44 36.65
C GLU A 267 -51.20 -30.42 38.16
N ARG A 268 -50.38 -31.13 38.95
CA ARG A 268 -50.57 -31.18 40.41
C ARG A 268 -50.28 -29.87 41.14
N MET A 269 -49.54 -28.95 40.52
CA MET A 269 -49.12 -27.70 41.18
C MET A 269 -49.81 -26.46 40.63
N GLY A 270 -50.47 -26.53 39.47
CA GLY A 270 -51.09 -25.36 38.85
C GLY A 270 -50.12 -24.24 38.46
N VAL A 271 -48.82 -24.53 38.36
CA VAL A 271 -47.77 -23.56 38.04
C VAL A 271 -47.30 -23.80 36.60
N GLU A 272 -47.41 -22.77 35.76
CA GLU A 272 -46.86 -22.72 34.40
C GLU A 272 -45.44 -22.13 34.47
N TRP A 273 -44.44 -22.90 34.04
CA TRP A 273 -43.07 -22.38 33.86
C TRP A 273 -42.88 -22.01 32.40
N ASP A 274 -42.72 -20.71 32.14
CA ASP A 274 -42.28 -20.19 30.85
C ASP A 274 -40.75 -20.31 30.77
N GLY A 275 -40.28 -21.29 30.01
CA GLY A 275 -38.87 -21.51 29.71
C GLY A 275 -38.33 -20.58 28.62
N SER A 276 -39.07 -19.55 28.21
CA SER A 276 -38.53 -18.54 27.31
C SER A 276 -37.27 -17.93 27.91
N SER A 277 -36.14 -18.13 27.24
CA SER A 277 -34.94 -17.35 27.54
C SER A 277 -35.30 -15.90 27.26
N ARG A 278 -35.63 -15.12 28.30
CA ARG A 278 -35.65 -13.66 28.23
C ARG A 278 -34.26 -13.25 27.75
N PHE A 279 -34.17 -12.99 26.45
CA PHE A 279 -32.99 -12.41 25.82
C PHE A 279 -32.52 -11.26 26.68
N GLY A 280 -31.32 -11.40 27.24
CA GLY A 280 -30.65 -10.39 28.03
C GLY A 280 -30.38 -9.17 27.18
N MET A 281 -31.34 -8.24 27.14
CA MET A 281 -31.05 -6.83 26.98
C MET A 281 -30.78 -6.31 28.38
N GLY A 282 -29.50 -6.02 28.67
CA GLY A 282 -29.08 -5.44 29.94
C GLY A 282 -29.77 -4.09 30.21
N PRO A 283 -29.69 -3.58 31.45
CA PRO A 283 -30.20 -2.25 31.76
C PRO A 283 -29.37 -1.19 31.04
N TYR A 284 -30.05 -0.13 30.60
CA TYR A 284 -29.49 1.11 30.06
C TYR A 284 -28.22 1.58 30.77
#